data_AF-A0A8S3B8S4-F1
#
_entry.id   AF-A0A8S3B8S4-F1
#
_cell.length_a   1.000
_cell.length_b   1.000
_cell.length_c   1.000
_cell.angle_alpha   90.00
_cell.angle_beta   90.00
_cell.angle_gamma   90.00
#
_symmetry.space_group_name_H-M   'P 1'
#
loop_
_entity.id
_entity.type
_entity.pdbx_description
1 polymer ?
#
loop_
_entity_poly.entity_id
_entity_poly.type
_entity_poly.pdbx_seq_one_letter_code
_entity_poly.pdbx_strand_id
1 'polypeptide(L)'
;APYTEEEMQTLNIPLEKRDYCAHYFRAMMLCTQQYWPSQYAYCEPERHAWDQCEIKNKIDDAKEYERELRLRRRRLRKEEVAAKLNSTEKEISNNEE
;
A
#
# COMPACT_ATOMS: atom_id res chain seq x y z
N ALA A 1 0.91 -2.11 -18.64
CA ALA A 1 0.56 -0.73 -18.24
C ALA A 1 -0.64 -0.80 -17.30
N PRO A 2 -0.77 0.09 -16.32
CA PRO A 2 -1.96 0.15 -15.47
C PRO A 2 -3.20 0.52 -16.30
N TYR A 3 -4.35 -0.04 -15.96
CA TYR A 3 -5.62 0.30 -16.63
C TYR A 3 -6.18 1.63 -16.14
N THR A 4 -6.84 2.35 -17.04
CA THR A 4 -7.70 3.48 -16.70
C THR A 4 -8.99 2.99 -16.05
N GLU A 5 -9.70 3.89 -15.36
CA GLU A 5 -10.96 3.53 -14.70
C GLU A 5 -12.05 3.14 -15.72
N GLU A 6 -12.12 3.84 -16.85
CA GLU A 6 -13.03 3.54 -17.95
C GLU A 6 -12.77 2.14 -18.54
N GLU A 7 -11.49 1.76 -18.69
CA GLU A 7 -11.12 0.39 -19.09
C GLU A 7 -11.56 -0.65 -18.06
N MET A 8 -11.41 -0.40 -16.75
CA MET A 8 -11.86 -1.35 -15.72
C MET A 8 -13.38 -1.53 -15.70
N GLN A 9 -14.13 -0.46 -15.99
CA GLN A 9 -15.59 -0.51 -16.09
C GLN A 9 -16.03 -1.28 -17.34
N THR A 10 -15.46 -0.99 -18.51
CA THR A 10 -15.79 -1.69 -19.77
C THR A 10 -15.45 -3.18 -19.70
N LEU A 11 -14.38 -3.55 -18.99
CA LEU A 11 -13.98 -4.94 -18.77
C LEU A 11 -14.80 -5.65 -17.68
N ASN A 12 -15.77 -4.97 -17.05
CA ASN A 12 -16.63 -5.47 -15.97
C ASN A 12 -15.83 -6.11 -14.82
N ILE A 13 -14.70 -5.49 -14.44
CA ILE A 13 -13.89 -5.97 -13.30
C ILE A 13 -14.68 -5.71 -12.01
N PRO A 14 -14.84 -6.71 -11.11
CA PRO A 14 -15.48 -6.54 -9.81
C PRO A 14 -14.80 -5.45 -8.99
N LEU A 15 -15.56 -4.67 -8.22
CA LEU A 15 -15.04 -3.54 -7.43
C LEU A 15 -13.90 -3.95 -6.49
N GLU A 16 -14.00 -5.13 -5.87
CA GLU A 16 -12.99 -5.68 -4.96
C GLU A 16 -11.66 -6.03 -5.64
N LYS A 17 -11.62 -6.06 -6.98
CA LYS A 17 -10.44 -6.41 -7.77
C LYS A 17 -9.94 -5.25 -8.64
N ARG A 18 -10.45 -4.04 -8.40
CA ARG A 18 -10.02 -2.79 -9.07
C ARG A 18 -8.82 -2.14 -8.39
N ASP A 19 -7.88 -2.96 -7.95
CA ASP A 19 -6.65 -2.50 -7.34
C ASP A 19 -5.60 -2.19 -8.42
N TYR A 20 -4.42 -1.71 -8.02
CA TYR A 20 -3.28 -1.54 -8.93
C TYR A 20 -2.92 -2.84 -9.68
N CYS A 21 -3.34 -3.99 -9.16
CA CYS A 21 -3.12 -5.32 -9.73
C CYS A 21 -4.16 -5.77 -10.79
N ALA A 22 -5.18 -4.97 -11.08
CA ALA A 22 -6.31 -5.34 -11.94
C ALA A 22 -5.90 -5.84 -13.35
N HIS A 23 -4.77 -5.38 -13.86
CA HIS A 23 -4.24 -5.78 -15.17
C HIS A 23 -3.78 -7.24 -15.22
N TYR A 24 -3.19 -7.75 -14.14
CA TYR A 24 -2.85 -9.17 -14.04
C TYR A 24 -4.10 -10.03 -13.85
N PHE A 25 -5.07 -9.55 -13.06
CA PHE A 25 -6.34 -10.24 -12.87
C PHE A 25 -7.08 -10.43 -14.20
N ARG A 26 -7.15 -9.39 -15.05
CA ARG A 26 -7.77 -9.51 -16.38
C ARG A 26 -7.04 -10.50 -17.27
N ALA A 27 -5.71 -10.50 -17.28
CA ALA A 27 -4.91 -11.43 -18.07
C ALA A 27 -5.19 -12.89 -17.67
N MET A 28 -5.24 -13.16 -16.36
CA MET A 28 -5.63 -14.46 -15.81
C MET A 28 -7.04 -14.85 -16.25
N MET A 29 -8.02 -13.95 -16.15
CA MET A 29 -9.41 -14.24 -16.56
C MET A 29 -9.52 -14.60 -18.05
N LEU A 30 -8.80 -13.87 -18.93
CA LEU A 30 -8.76 -14.17 -20.36
C LEU A 30 -8.19 -15.57 -20.62
N CYS A 31 -7.09 -15.91 -19.96
CA CYS A 31 -6.46 -17.22 -20.05
C CYS A 31 -7.39 -18.33 -19.52
N THR A 32 -8.09 -18.12 -18.40
CA THR A 32 -9.07 -19.11 -17.90
C THR A 32 -10.23 -19.35 -18.86
N GLN A 33 -10.66 -18.32 -19.58
CA GLN A 33 -11.74 -18.44 -20.57
C GLN A 33 -11.26 -19.21 -21.80
N GLN A 34 -10.01 -19.02 -22.22
CA GLN A 34 -9.43 -19.67 -23.39
C GLN A 34 -9.13 -21.16 -23.17
N TYR A 35 -8.66 -21.53 -21.98
CA TYR A 35 -8.20 -22.90 -21.68
C TYR A 35 -9.18 -23.71 -20.81
N TRP A 36 -10.44 -23.32 -20.70
CA TRP A 36 -11.44 -24.08 -19.97
C TRP A 36 -11.67 -25.46 -20.63
N PRO A 37 -11.61 -26.60 -19.90
CA PRO A 37 -11.53 -26.80 -18.44
C PRO A 37 -10.12 -27.12 -17.87
N SER A 38 -9.07 -27.03 -18.69
CA SER A 38 -7.68 -27.34 -18.31
C SER A 38 -6.89 -26.12 -17.79
N GLN A 39 -7.58 -25.06 -17.36
CA GLN A 39 -6.96 -23.79 -16.97
C GLN A 39 -5.89 -23.92 -15.88
N TYR A 40 -5.98 -24.93 -15.00
CA TYR A 40 -5.00 -25.15 -13.94
C TYR A 40 -3.60 -25.50 -14.46
N ALA A 41 -3.49 -26.12 -15.63
CA ALA A 41 -2.19 -26.53 -16.18
C ALA A 41 -1.55 -25.44 -17.04
N TYR A 42 -2.36 -24.64 -17.74
CA TYR A 42 -1.88 -23.69 -18.74
C TYR A 42 -1.79 -22.25 -18.21
N CYS A 43 -2.55 -21.91 -17.17
CA CYS A 43 -2.68 -20.54 -16.68
C CYS A 43 -1.85 -20.22 -15.42
N GLU A 44 -0.89 -21.09 -15.08
CA GLU A 44 -0.03 -20.92 -13.93
C GLU A 44 0.82 -19.63 -13.97
N PRO A 45 1.41 -19.19 -15.11
CA PRO A 45 2.23 -17.99 -15.10
C PRO A 45 1.40 -16.72 -14.87
N GLU A 46 0.19 -16.63 -15.42
CA GLU A 46 -0.71 -15.49 -15.22
C GLU A 46 -1.21 -15.43 -13.77
N ARG A 47 -1.54 -16.58 -13.19
CA ARG A 47 -1.89 -16.69 -11.77
C ARG A 47 -0.75 -16.22 -10.88
N HIS A 48 0.46 -16.73 -11.12
CA HIS A 48 1.62 -16.37 -10.34
C HIS A 48 1.95 -14.88 -10.46
N ALA A 49 1.80 -14.29 -11.65
CA ALA A 49 2.00 -12.85 -11.86
C ALA A 49 1.00 -12.00 -11.05
N TRP A 50 -0.27 -12.41 -10.99
CA TRP A 50 -1.27 -11.76 -10.14
C TRP A 50 -0.92 -11.91 -8.66
N ASP A 51 -0.60 -13.12 -8.20
CA ASP A 51 -0.25 -13.39 -6.79
C ASP A 51 0.99 -12.58 -6.34
N GLN A 52 2.03 -12.51 -7.16
CA GLN A 52 3.23 -11.71 -6.86
C GLN A 52 2.89 -10.22 -6.66
N CYS A 53 2.02 -9.70 -7.50
CA CYS A 53 1.60 -8.31 -7.46
C CYS A 53 0.72 -8.02 -6.24
N GLU A 54 -0.21 -8.91 -5.88
CA GLU A 54 -0.99 -8.83 -4.63
C GLU A 54 -0.10 -8.87 -3.38
N ILE A 55 0.89 -9.76 -3.36
CA ILE A 55 1.86 -9.84 -2.26
C ILE A 55 2.63 -8.53 -2.13
N LYS A 56 3.07 -7.94 -3.26
CA LYS A 56 3.77 -6.66 -3.26
C LYS A 56 2.91 -5.54 -2.68
N ASN A 57 1.64 -5.45 -3.05
CA ASN A 57 0.71 -4.46 -2.50
C ASN A 57 0.59 -4.59 -0.97
N LYS A 58 0.42 -5.81 -0.46
CA LYS A 58 0.38 -6.08 1.00
C LYS A 58 1.67 -5.67 1.71
N ILE A 59 2.82 -5.90 1.07
CA ILE A 59 4.11 -5.48 1.60
C ILE A 59 4.20 -3.95 1.66
N ASP A 60 3.71 -3.25 0.63
CA ASP A 60 3.73 -1.80 0.58
C ASP A 60 2.77 -1.18 1.62
N ASP A 61 1.61 -1.78 1.86
CA ASP A 61 0.70 -1.40 2.96
C ASP A 61 1.36 -1.55 4.34
N ALA A 62 2.06 -2.67 4.56
CA ALA A 62 2.80 -2.91 5.80
C ALA A 62 3.94 -1.89 5.99
N LYS A 63 4.61 -1.48 4.90
CA LYS A 63 5.64 -0.44 4.94
C LYS A 63 5.04 0.92 5.28
N GLU A 64 3.89 1.29 4.71
CA GLU A 64 3.25 2.59 4.99
C GLU A 64 2.80 2.66 6.46
N TYR A 65 2.26 1.56 6.99
CA TYR A 65 1.94 1.44 8.40
C TYR A 65 3.17 1.66 9.30
N GLU A 66 4.26 0.94 9.04
CA GLU A 66 5.52 1.10 9.78
C GLU A 66 6.12 2.51 9.63
N ARG A 67 5.99 3.11 8.45
CA ARG A 67 6.44 4.48 8.17
C ARG A 67 5.71 5.48 9.05
N GLU A 68 4.38 5.45 9.08
CA GLU A 68 3.56 6.33 9.91
C GLU A 68 3.82 6.13 11.41
N LEU A 69 3.99 4.88 11.85
CA LEU A 69 4.40 4.59 13.23
C LEU A 69 5.73 5.25 13.60
N ARG A 70 6.74 5.13 12.75
CA ARG A 70 8.07 5.73 12.99
C ARG A 70 8.02 7.25 12.99
N LEU A 71 7.24 7.84 12.08
CA LEU A 71 7.04 9.29 12.02
C LEU A 71 6.35 9.80 13.28
N ARG A 72 5.31 9.12 13.76
CA ARG A 72 4.62 9.46 15.01
C ARG A 72 5.56 9.40 16.21
N ARG A 73 6.34 8.32 16.36
CA ARG A 73 7.36 8.21 17.42
C ARG A 73 8.42 9.30 17.34
N ARG A 74 8.85 9.66 16.13
CA ARG A 74 9.82 10.76 15.93
C ARG A 74 9.22 12.11 16.32
N ARG A 75 7.96 12.36 15.97
CA ARG A 75 7.23 13.57 16.34
C ARG A 75 7.13 13.73 17.85
N LEU A 76 6.69 12.68 18.56
CA LEU A 76 6.60 12.68 20.02
C LEU A 76 7.96 13.00 20.67
N ARG A 77 9.05 12.36 20.23
CA ARG A 77 10.40 12.66 20.75
C ARG A 77 10.81 14.12 20.54
N LYS A 78 10.46 14.73 19.40
CA LYS A 78 10.77 16.15 19.13
C LYS A 78 9.93 17.08 20.00
N GLU A 79 8.66 16.76 20.20
CA GLU A 79 7.75 17.53 21.07
C GLU A 79 8.20 17.47 22.53
N GLU A 80 8.63 16.30 23.03
CA GLU A 80 9.22 16.15 24.37
C GLU A 80 10.49 16.97 24.55
N VAL A 81 11.40 16.95 23.57
CA VAL A 81 12.63 17.74 23.61
C VAL A 81 12.32 19.24 23.59
N ALA A 82 11.41 19.69 22.71
CA ALA A 82 11.00 21.10 22.65
C ALA A 82 10.34 21.55 23.96
N ALA A 83 9.49 20.71 24.58
CA ALA A 83 8.86 21.01 25.86
C ALA A 83 9.89 21.17 26.99
N LYS A 84 10.93 20.32 27.02
CA LYS A 84 12.04 20.43 27.99
C LYS A 84 12.88 21.69 27.80
N LEU A 85 13.18 22.04 26.55
CA LEU A 85 13.91 23.28 26.25
C LEU A 85 13.11 24.51 26.69
N ASN A 86 11.81 24.55 26.36
CA ASN A 86 10.92 25.63 26.78
C ASN A 86 10.77 25.72 28.31
N SER A 87 10.77 24.59 29.04
CA SER A 87 10.75 24.64 30.51
C SER A 87 12.05 25.18 31.07
N THR A 88 13.21 24.78 30.53
CA THR A 88 14.50 25.33 30.96
C THR A 88 14.63 26.82 30.65
N GLU A 89 14.13 27.28 29.49
CA GLU A 89 14.13 28.70 29.13
C GLU A 89 13.27 29.53 30.10
N LYS A 90 12.08 29.01 30.49
CA LYS A 90 11.23 29.65 31.50
C LYS A 90 11.87 29.69 32.89
N GLU A 91 12.58 28.63 33.28
CA GLU A 91 13.30 28.59 34.55
C GLU A 91 14.42 29.64 34.57
N ILE A 92 15.13 29.85 33.46
CA ILE A 92 16.17 30.87 33.35
C ILE A 92 15.57 32.28 33.41
N SER A 93 14.49 32.56 32.67
CA SER A 93 13.85 33.88 32.68
C SER A 93 13.30 34.27 34.06
N ASN A 94 12.77 33.30 34.82
CA ASN A 94 12.23 33.55 36.16
C ASN A 94 13.32 33.78 37.22
N ASN A 95 14.58 33.42 36.95
CA ASN A 95 15.71 33.64 37.86
C ASN A 95 16.46 34.97 37.57
N GLU A 96 16.21 35.58 36.40
CA GLU A 96 16.82 36.86 36.00
C GLU A 96 15.94 38.10 36.34
N GLU A 97 14.68 37.88 36.76
CA GLU A 97 13.77 38.90 37.35
C GLU A 97 13.82 38.89 38.89
#